data_AF-A0A6G0ZJ24-F1
#
_entry.id   AF-A0A6G0ZJ24-F1
#
_cell.length_a   1.000
_cell.length_b   1.000
_cell.length_c   1.000
_cell.angle_alpha   90.00
_cell.angle_beta   90.00
_cell.angle_gamma   90.00
#
_symmetry.space_group_name_H-M   'P 1'
#
loop_
_entity.id
_entity.type
_entity.pdbx_description
1 polymer ?
#
loop_
_entity_poly.entity_id
_entity_poly.type
_entity_poly.pdbx_seq_one_letter_code
_entity_poly.pdbx_strand_id
1 'polypeptide(L)'
;MSSAILDMQCVLGVNNKYMITEMSIVDTDTWATQHWIIKHSKSMEDNKSRKTNKWLERNYHQLAIEFGDVEYEELGRILNSLKFGCIYDKGEQKKQVLMEYIPHVALINIEDLGCPRFDQICDDEILPCCIFHMGFNPKQCTFYKVFAIRKWFVNNS
;
A
#
# COMPACT_ATOMS: atom_id res chain seq x y z
N MET A 1 -15.78 -16.27 -3.12
CA MET A 1 -14.51 -16.22 -2.36
C MET A 1 -14.37 -14.79 -1.85
N SER A 2 -13.88 -14.60 -0.63
CA SER A 2 -13.64 -13.25 -0.10
C SER A 2 -12.61 -12.52 -0.95
N SER A 3 -12.84 -11.23 -1.20
CA SER A 3 -11.89 -10.35 -1.86
C SER A 3 -11.55 -9.13 -1.02
N ALA A 4 -10.42 -8.53 -1.32
CA ALA A 4 -9.96 -7.34 -0.65
C ALA A 4 -9.31 -6.37 -1.63
N ILE A 5 -9.23 -5.12 -1.21
CA ILE A 5 -8.45 -4.07 -1.86
C ILE A 5 -7.22 -3.80 -1.00
N LEU A 6 -6.05 -3.83 -1.62
CA LEU A 6 -4.77 -3.53 -0.98
C LEU A 6 -4.15 -2.32 -1.67
N ASP A 7 -3.54 -1.44 -0.90
CA ASP A 7 -2.63 -0.42 -1.41
C ASP A 7 -1.36 -0.43 -0.57
N MET A 8 -0.24 -0.11 -1.22
CA MET A 8 1.04 -0.02 -0.54
C MET A 8 1.88 1.16 -1.02
N GLN A 9 2.79 1.58 -0.16
CA GLN A 9 3.92 2.43 -0.49
C GLN A 9 5.21 1.64 -0.41
N CYS A 10 6.15 2.02 -1.27
CA CYS A 10 7.46 1.41 -1.32
C CYS A 10 8.57 2.47 -1.32
N VAL A 11 9.71 2.07 -0.77
CA VAL A 11 11.00 2.74 -0.96
C VAL A 11 11.91 1.84 -1.80
N LEU A 12 13.05 2.38 -2.24
CA LEU A 12 14.06 1.60 -2.95
C LEU A 12 15.04 0.97 -1.96
N GLY A 13 15.23 -0.33 -2.03
CA GLY A 13 16.30 -1.06 -1.38
C GLY A 13 17.56 -1.16 -2.25
N VAL A 14 18.49 -2.02 -1.87
CA VAL A 14 19.68 -2.36 -2.66
C VAL A 14 19.28 -2.82 -4.06
N ASN A 15 20.04 -2.40 -5.08
CA ASN A 15 19.82 -2.74 -6.49
C ASN A 15 18.47 -2.24 -7.05
N ASN A 16 17.91 -1.18 -6.47
CA ASN A 16 16.58 -0.64 -6.81
C ASN A 16 15.42 -1.64 -6.58
N LYS A 17 15.57 -2.63 -5.69
CA LYS A 17 14.45 -3.48 -5.29
C LYS A 17 13.38 -2.64 -4.59
N TYR A 18 12.10 -2.83 -4.90
CA TYR A 18 11.02 -2.19 -4.14
C TYR A 18 10.84 -2.85 -2.77
N MET A 19 10.78 -2.03 -1.72
CA MET A 19 10.65 -2.45 -0.33
C MET A 19 9.40 -1.81 0.25
N ILE A 20 8.44 -2.61 0.70
CA ILE A 20 7.16 -2.11 1.22
C ILE A 20 7.39 -1.44 2.58
N THR A 21 6.90 -0.21 2.76
CA THR A 21 7.04 0.55 4.02
C THR A 21 5.70 0.90 4.66
N GLU A 22 4.63 0.96 3.86
CA GLU A 22 3.27 1.16 4.34
C GLU A 22 2.37 0.24 3.54
N MET A 23 1.44 -0.45 4.20
CA MET A 23 0.48 -1.33 3.56
C MET A 23 -0.86 -1.25 4.26
N SER A 24 -1.93 -1.17 3.47
CA SER A 24 -3.31 -1.22 3.96
C SER A 24 -4.11 -2.22 3.17
N ILE A 25 -5.06 -2.86 3.83
CA ILE A 25 -6.03 -3.75 3.18
C ILE A 25 -7.43 -3.51 3.74
N VAL A 26 -8.43 -3.55 2.87
CA VAL A 26 -9.85 -3.50 3.22
C VAL A 26 -10.61 -4.60 2.49
N ASP A 27 -11.43 -5.32 3.23
CA ASP A 27 -12.34 -6.34 2.68
C ASP A 27 -13.41 -5.67 1.79
N THR A 28 -13.75 -6.29 0.66
CA THR A 28 -14.71 -5.71 -0.30
C THR A 28 -16.15 -5.79 0.18
N ASP A 29 -16.51 -6.85 0.91
CA ASP A 29 -17.88 -7.18 1.28
C ASP A 29 -18.25 -6.57 2.65
N THR A 30 -17.25 -6.40 3.50
CA THR A 30 -17.34 -5.86 4.86
C THR A 30 -16.50 -4.60 4.99
N TRP A 31 -16.34 -4.11 6.23
CA TRP A 31 -15.47 -2.98 6.57
C TRP A 31 -14.23 -3.44 7.33
N ALA A 32 -13.94 -4.75 7.33
CA ALA A 32 -12.76 -5.29 7.99
C ALA A 32 -11.50 -4.72 7.32
N THR A 33 -10.61 -4.17 8.15
CA THR A 33 -9.39 -3.50 7.68
C THR A 33 -8.19 -3.88 8.52
N GLN A 34 -7.02 -3.79 7.90
CA GLN A 34 -5.74 -3.83 8.58
C GLN A 34 -4.79 -2.83 7.92
N HIS A 35 -3.88 -2.28 8.72
CA HIS A 35 -2.88 -1.29 8.32
C HIS A 35 -1.58 -1.62 9.02
N TRP A 36 -0.48 -1.47 8.31
CA TRP A 36 0.86 -1.73 8.81
C TRP A 36 1.82 -0.65 8.34
N ILE A 37 2.71 -0.24 9.24
CA ILE A 37 3.91 0.51 8.87
C ILE A 37 5.12 -0.39 9.11
N ILE A 38 5.75 -0.77 8.02
CA ILE A 38 6.86 -1.70 8.01
C ILE A 38 8.14 -0.90 8.19
N LYS A 39 8.89 -1.24 9.24
CA LYS A 39 10.18 -0.64 9.54
C LYS A 39 11.14 -0.86 8.38
N HIS A 40 11.88 0.19 8.07
CA HIS A 40 12.95 0.14 7.10
C HIS A 40 14.25 0.59 7.75
N SER A 41 15.38 0.04 7.32
CA SER A 41 16.69 0.36 7.90
C SER A 41 17.69 0.78 6.84
N LYS A 42 18.61 1.67 7.22
CA LYS A 42 19.66 2.19 6.33
C LYS A 42 20.58 1.11 5.75
N SER A 43 20.66 -0.06 6.38
CA SER A 43 21.41 -1.22 5.88
C SER A 43 20.75 -1.89 4.68
N MET A 44 19.46 -1.62 4.44
CA MET A 44 18.70 -2.16 3.32
C MET A 44 18.80 -1.29 2.06
N GLU A 45 19.58 -0.20 2.12
CA GLU A 45 19.69 0.80 1.06
C GLU A 45 21.14 0.93 0.59
N ASP A 46 21.34 1.11 -0.72
CA ASP A 46 22.61 1.57 -1.27
C ASP A 46 22.65 3.11 -1.38
N ASN A 47 23.82 3.68 -1.71
CA ASN A 47 24.02 5.13 -1.83
C ASN A 47 23.03 5.81 -2.78
N LYS A 48 22.61 5.11 -3.84
CA LYS A 48 21.69 5.64 -4.85
C LYS A 48 20.27 5.62 -4.28
N SER A 49 19.84 4.48 -3.74
CA SER A 49 18.51 4.32 -3.14
C SER A 49 18.27 5.31 -2.01
N ARG A 50 19.28 5.60 -1.18
CA ARG A 50 19.19 6.63 -0.11
C ARG A 50 18.80 8.02 -0.60
N LYS A 51 19.29 8.42 -1.79
CA LYS A 51 18.95 9.74 -2.35
C LYS A 51 17.50 9.78 -2.79
N THR A 52 17.04 8.72 -3.46
CA THR A 52 15.64 8.57 -3.89
C THR A 52 14.70 8.51 -2.69
N ASN A 53 15.02 7.72 -1.68
CA ASN A 53 14.16 7.55 -0.50
C ASN A 53 14.03 8.84 0.29
N LYS A 54 15.12 9.63 0.44
CA LYS A 54 15.03 10.98 1.03
C LYS A 54 14.13 11.92 0.23
N TRP A 55 14.10 11.77 -1.10
CA TRP A 55 13.19 12.56 -1.93
C TRP A 55 11.74 12.10 -1.73
N LEU A 56 11.49 10.79 -1.69
CA LEU A 56 10.16 10.21 -1.46
C LEU A 56 9.60 10.59 -0.07
N GLU A 57 10.44 10.57 0.96
CA GLU A 57 10.09 11.00 2.32
C GLU A 57 9.61 12.46 2.32
N ARG A 58 10.38 13.36 1.69
CA ARG A 58 10.07 14.80 1.71
C ARG A 58 8.91 15.20 0.82
N ASN A 59 8.72 14.52 -0.32
CA ASN A 59 7.84 15.00 -1.39
C ASN A 59 6.61 14.10 -1.62
N TYR A 60 6.60 12.87 -1.09
CA TYR A 60 5.55 11.90 -1.38
C TYR A 60 4.91 11.36 -0.11
N HIS A 61 5.54 10.42 0.60
CA HIS A 61 4.87 9.69 1.68
C HIS A 61 4.86 10.39 3.03
N GLN A 62 5.79 11.34 3.26
CA GLN A 62 5.89 12.14 4.50
C GLN A 62 6.09 11.34 5.78
N LEU A 63 6.34 10.03 5.66
CA LEU A 63 6.77 9.15 6.75
C LEU A 63 8.28 8.99 6.73
N ALA A 64 8.92 9.33 7.84
CA ALA A 64 10.32 9.00 8.09
C ALA A 64 10.54 7.48 8.13
N ILE A 65 11.72 7.05 7.69
CA ILE A 65 12.13 5.64 7.62
C ILE A 65 12.11 4.95 8.99
N GLU A 66 12.31 5.70 10.07
CA GLU A 66 12.22 5.20 11.44
C GLU A 66 10.80 4.95 11.96
N PHE A 67 9.75 5.42 11.26
CA PHE A 67 8.39 5.07 11.62
C PHE A 67 8.08 3.63 11.21
N GLY A 68 7.52 2.86 12.13
CA GLY A 68 7.10 1.50 11.88
C GLY A 68 6.91 0.72 13.17
N ASP A 69 5.86 -0.08 13.19
CA ASP A 69 5.51 -0.98 14.29
C ASP A 69 5.77 -2.46 13.93
N VAL A 70 6.06 -2.75 12.65
CA VAL A 70 6.30 -4.10 12.14
C VAL A 70 7.72 -4.24 11.60
N GLU A 71 8.43 -5.30 12.00
CA GLU A 71 9.75 -5.62 11.43
C GLU A 71 9.61 -6.14 9.99
N TYR A 72 10.53 -5.79 9.09
CA TYR A 72 10.42 -6.13 7.67
C TYR A 72 10.37 -7.65 7.42
N GLU A 73 11.04 -8.42 8.27
CA GLU A 73 11.05 -9.89 8.22
C GLU A 73 9.65 -10.50 8.43
N GLU A 74 8.74 -9.78 9.07
CA GLU A 74 7.37 -10.24 9.31
C GLU A 74 6.43 -10.03 8.11
N LEU A 75 6.80 -9.18 7.15
CA LEU A 75 5.98 -8.80 6.00
C LEU A 75 5.50 -10.03 5.20
N GLY A 76 6.42 -10.97 4.92
CA GLY A 76 6.07 -12.20 4.20
C GLY A 76 5.04 -13.03 4.97
N ARG A 77 5.20 -13.17 6.30
CA ARG A 77 4.25 -13.89 7.16
C ARG A 77 2.90 -13.19 7.19
N ILE A 78 2.87 -11.86 7.28
CA ILE A 78 1.63 -11.06 7.26
C ILE A 78 0.87 -11.30 5.96
N LEU A 79 1.52 -11.09 4.81
CA LEU A 79 0.89 -11.28 3.49
C LEU A 79 0.36 -12.70 3.29
N ASN A 80 1.12 -13.73 3.69
CA ASN A 80 0.69 -15.13 3.60
C ASN A 80 -0.40 -15.51 4.62
N SER A 81 -0.61 -14.71 5.66
CA SER A 81 -1.67 -14.95 6.65
C SER A 81 -3.04 -14.47 6.17
N LEU A 82 -3.08 -13.55 5.20
CA LEU A 82 -4.30 -13.01 4.62
C LEU A 82 -5.15 -14.12 3.99
N LYS A 83 -6.45 -14.14 4.26
CA LYS A 83 -7.38 -15.21 3.84
C LYS A 83 -8.34 -14.71 2.75
N PHE A 84 -7.78 -14.10 1.72
CA PHE A 84 -8.51 -13.63 0.54
C PHE A 84 -8.22 -14.53 -0.66
N GLY A 85 -9.26 -14.87 -1.43
CA GLY A 85 -9.09 -15.58 -2.69
C GLY A 85 -8.64 -14.65 -3.82
N CYS A 86 -8.93 -13.35 -3.71
CA CYS A 86 -8.58 -12.33 -4.68
C CYS A 86 -8.22 -11.02 -3.98
N ILE A 87 -7.15 -10.37 -4.42
CA ILE A 87 -6.75 -9.03 -3.97
C ILE A 87 -6.68 -8.10 -5.20
N TYR A 88 -7.40 -6.99 -5.10
CA TYR A 88 -7.33 -5.88 -6.05
C TYR A 88 -6.29 -4.87 -5.55
N ASP A 89 -5.40 -4.45 -6.43
CA ASP A 89 -4.40 -3.43 -6.16
C ASP A 89 -4.36 -2.44 -7.33
N LYS A 90 -3.90 -1.21 -7.08
CA LYS A 90 -3.88 -0.15 -8.11
C LYS A 90 -2.47 0.06 -8.63
N GLY A 91 -2.25 -0.40 -9.86
CA GLY A 91 -1.02 -0.23 -10.63
C GLY A 91 -0.26 -1.54 -10.82
N GLU A 92 0.12 -1.83 -12.06
CA GLU A 92 0.76 -3.12 -12.43
C GLU A 92 2.07 -3.36 -11.69
N GLN A 93 2.86 -2.31 -11.44
CA GLN A 93 4.12 -2.43 -10.71
C GLN A 93 3.92 -2.89 -9.26
N LYS A 94 2.86 -2.43 -8.60
CA LYS A 94 2.56 -2.82 -7.22
C LYS A 94 2.09 -4.28 -7.17
N LYS A 95 1.22 -4.68 -8.10
CA LYS A 95 0.86 -6.09 -8.30
C LYS A 95 2.09 -6.99 -8.48
N GLN A 96 3.09 -6.57 -9.26
CA GLN A 96 4.34 -7.33 -9.41
C GLN A 96 5.11 -7.52 -8.11
N VAL A 97 5.17 -6.49 -7.26
CA VAL A 97 5.80 -6.59 -5.93
C VAL A 97 5.03 -7.58 -5.04
N LEU A 98 3.70 -7.56 -5.04
CA LEU A 98 2.88 -8.50 -4.26
C LEU A 98 3.02 -9.95 -4.75
N MET A 99 3.17 -10.16 -6.07
CA MET A 99 3.39 -11.49 -6.64
C MET A 99 4.65 -12.18 -6.07
N GLU A 100 5.67 -11.43 -5.65
CA GLU A 100 6.85 -12.01 -4.99
C GLU A 100 6.52 -12.67 -3.63
N TYR A 101 5.49 -12.19 -2.92
CA TYR A 101 5.16 -12.65 -1.57
C TYR A 101 4.00 -13.65 -1.53
N ILE A 102 3.00 -13.48 -2.39
CA ILE A 102 1.77 -14.26 -2.41
C ILE A 102 1.40 -14.72 -3.83
N PRO A 103 2.27 -15.50 -4.50
CA PRO A 103 2.05 -15.95 -5.88
C PRO A 103 0.85 -16.89 -6.05
N HIS A 104 0.28 -17.37 -4.94
CA HIS A 104 -0.86 -18.29 -4.91
C HIS A 104 -2.22 -17.58 -4.79
N VAL A 105 -2.24 -16.26 -4.59
CA VAL A 105 -3.46 -15.45 -4.51
C VAL A 105 -3.73 -14.79 -5.87
N ALA A 106 -4.99 -14.72 -6.29
CA ALA A 106 -5.34 -13.98 -7.50
C ALA A 106 -5.12 -12.47 -7.27
N LEU A 107 -4.18 -11.87 -8.01
CA LEU A 107 -3.87 -10.44 -7.93
C LEU A 107 -4.36 -9.72 -9.19
N ILE A 108 -5.26 -8.76 -9.02
CA ILE A 108 -5.90 -8.03 -10.12
C ILE A 108 -5.50 -6.56 -10.04
N ASN A 109 -4.97 -6.02 -11.14
CA ASN A 109 -4.78 -4.59 -11.27
C ASN A 109 -6.15 -3.94 -11.52
N ILE A 110 -6.64 -3.17 -10.55
CA ILE A 110 -7.98 -2.58 -10.61
C ILE A 110 -8.11 -1.52 -11.72
N GLU A 111 -7.00 -1.00 -12.25
CA GLU A 111 -6.99 -0.12 -13.42
C GLU A 111 -7.53 -0.80 -14.67
N ASP A 112 -7.33 -2.12 -14.79
CA ASP A 112 -7.84 -2.92 -15.91
C ASP A 112 -9.38 -3.01 -15.89
N LEU A 113 -10.00 -2.71 -14.74
CA LEU A 113 -11.45 -2.62 -14.56
C LEU A 113 -11.97 -1.19 -14.77
N GLY A 114 -11.12 -0.26 -15.20
CA GLY A 114 -11.49 1.15 -15.44
C GLY A 114 -11.41 2.04 -14.20
N CYS A 115 -10.73 1.62 -13.13
CA CYS A 115 -10.55 2.44 -11.93
C CYS A 115 -9.82 3.75 -12.26
N PRO A 116 -10.44 4.93 -12.06
CA PRO A 116 -9.84 6.22 -12.37
C PRO A 116 -8.60 6.50 -11.52
N ARG A 117 -7.85 7.55 -11.87
CA ARG A 117 -6.66 7.96 -11.11
C ARG A 117 -7.04 8.44 -9.71
N PHE A 118 -6.07 8.42 -8.78
CA PHE A 118 -6.31 8.84 -7.39
C PHE A 118 -6.83 10.28 -7.27
N ASP A 119 -6.41 11.22 -8.13
CA ASP A 119 -6.94 12.60 -8.14
C ASP A 119 -8.45 12.67 -8.43
N GLN A 120 -9.04 11.61 -9.01
CA GLN A 120 -10.45 11.55 -9.38
C GLN A 120 -11.31 10.75 -8.37
N ILE A 121 -10.70 9.85 -7.59
CA ILE A 121 -11.40 9.02 -6.59
C ILE A 121 -11.12 9.44 -5.14
N CYS A 122 -10.03 10.17 -4.89
CA CYS A 122 -9.73 10.84 -3.63
C CYS A 122 -10.35 12.24 -3.65
N ASP A 123 -11.68 12.28 -3.58
CA ASP A 123 -12.49 13.51 -3.51
C ASP A 123 -12.26 14.26 -2.18
N ASP A 124 -13.00 15.35 -1.95
CA ASP A 124 -12.89 16.14 -0.72
C ASP A 124 -13.64 15.52 0.47
N GLU A 125 -14.16 14.29 0.33
CA GLU A 125 -14.71 13.57 1.47
C GLU A 125 -13.61 13.12 2.43
N ILE A 126 -13.95 13.15 3.72
CA ILE A 126 -13.07 12.72 4.80
C ILE A 126 -13.15 11.20 4.88
N LEU A 127 -12.28 10.52 4.16
CA LEU A 127 -12.04 9.08 4.31
C LEU A 127 -11.11 8.80 5.50
N PRO A 128 -11.17 7.58 6.08
CA PRO A 128 -10.26 7.20 7.16
C PRO A 128 -8.79 7.33 6.76
N CYS A 129 -7.96 7.79 7.70
CA CYS A 129 -6.52 7.97 7.53
C CYS A 129 -5.79 7.33 8.73
N CYS A 130 -4.55 6.88 8.53
CA CYS A 130 -3.79 6.29 9.63
C CYS A 130 -3.30 7.35 10.63
N ILE A 131 -3.02 6.92 11.86
CA ILE A 131 -2.57 7.82 12.92
C ILE A 131 -1.23 8.51 12.61
N PHE A 132 -0.37 7.87 11.80
CA PHE A 132 0.95 8.38 11.44
C PHE A 132 0.89 9.47 10.37
N HIS A 133 -0.23 9.55 9.64
CA HIS A 133 -0.50 10.63 8.69
C HIS A 133 -1.36 11.75 9.30
N MET A 134 -1.65 11.72 10.61
CA MET A 134 -2.31 12.84 11.27
C MET A 134 -1.41 14.08 11.22
N GLY A 135 -1.89 15.14 10.55
CA GLY A 135 -1.12 16.38 10.33
C GLY A 135 -0.35 16.42 9.01
N PHE A 136 -0.38 15.34 8.23
CA PHE A 136 0.18 15.25 6.88
C PHE A 136 -0.94 15.20 5.82
N ASN A 137 -0.58 15.17 4.54
CA ASN A 137 -1.57 15.03 3.47
C ASN A 137 -2.18 13.61 3.49
N PRO A 138 -3.47 13.44 3.85
CA PRO A 138 -4.09 12.12 3.96
C PRO A 138 -4.16 11.38 2.62
N LYS A 139 -4.15 12.10 1.49
CA LYS A 139 -4.17 11.50 0.15
C LYS A 139 -2.92 10.70 -0.16
N GLN A 140 -1.89 10.76 0.67
CA GLN A 140 -0.69 9.93 0.54
C GLN A 140 -0.80 8.61 1.30
N CYS A 141 -1.55 8.57 2.39
CA CYS A 141 -1.75 7.38 3.22
C CYS A 141 -2.37 6.22 2.44
N THR A 142 -1.80 5.03 2.58
CA THR A 142 -2.36 3.81 1.96
C THR A 142 -3.75 3.49 2.51
N PHE A 143 -4.01 3.82 3.77
CA PHE A 143 -5.30 3.55 4.43
C PHE A 143 -6.41 4.39 3.79
N TYR A 144 -6.15 5.66 3.54
CA TYR A 144 -7.05 6.55 2.81
C TYR A 144 -7.29 6.01 1.38
N LYS A 145 -6.22 5.60 0.69
CA LYS A 145 -6.28 5.11 -0.69
C LYS A 145 -7.12 3.84 -0.83
N VAL A 146 -6.99 2.85 0.06
CA VAL A 146 -7.81 1.64 -0.01
C VAL A 146 -9.29 1.93 0.18
N PHE A 147 -9.66 2.88 1.03
CA PHE A 147 -11.06 3.30 1.17
C PHE A 147 -11.59 4.02 -0.07
N ALA A 148 -10.77 4.88 -0.69
CA ALA A 148 -11.14 5.55 -1.94
C ALA A 148 -11.37 4.53 -3.07
N ILE A 149 -10.46 3.56 -3.20
CA ILE A 149 -10.58 2.48 -4.18
C ILE A 149 -11.81 1.61 -3.87
N ARG A 150 -12.09 1.29 -2.60
CA ARG A 150 -13.27 0.50 -2.21
C ARG A 150 -14.57 1.21 -2.51
N LYS A 151 -14.67 2.51 -2.21
CA LYS A 151 -15.84 3.33 -2.57
C LYS A 151 -16.10 3.25 -4.07
N TRP A 152 -15.05 3.41 -4.88
CA TRP A 152 -15.17 3.27 -6.33
C TRP A 152 -15.61 1.85 -6.72
N PHE A 153 -14.93 0.82 -6.20
CA PHE A 153 -15.20 -0.57 -6.53
C PHE A 153 -16.66 -0.95 -6.25
N VAL A 154 -17.16 -0.70 -5.04
CA VAL A 154 -18.54 -1.03 -4.64
C VAL A 154 -19.59 -0.33 -5.52
N ASN A 155 -19.30 0.87 -6.02
CA ASN A 155 -20.21 1.62 -6.89
C ASN A 155 -20.16 1.19 -8.37
N ASN A 156 -19.21 0.33 -8.76
CA ASN A 156 -18.97 -0.07 -10.15
C ASN A 156 -18.84 -1.60 -10.33
N SER A 157 -19.17 -2.37 -9.29
CA SER A 157 -19.17 -3.84 -9.29
C SER A 157 -20.57 -4.41 -9.54
#